data_AF-A0A1G0MNT3-F1
#
_entry.id   AF-A0A1G0MNT3-F1
#
_cell.length_a   1.000
_cell.length_b   1.000
_cell.length_c   1.000
_cell.angle_alpha   90.00
_cell.angle_beta   90.00
_cell.angle_gamma   90.00
#
_symmetry.space_group_name_H-M   'P 1'
#
loop_
_entity.id
_entity.type
_entity.pdbx_description
1 polymer ?
#
loop_
_entity_poly.entity_id
_entity_poly.type
_entity_poly.pdbx_seq_one_letter_code
_entity_poly.pdbx_strand_id
1 'polypeptide(L)'
;MVTSLLSSDDLRQARALVEESGLSYEPPCDDLVGIFLSRRLVAVGARRGRVLKMLAVAQGHQGGSLLDEVVTELVGRGFQEGIDSFFIFTAPGQATSFERLNFNLLASTGKSALLEYGDGLRRYLARHQPQMRPGVSGAVVANCNPFTLGHRYLIEQAAASVEHLYLFVVREEKSLFPFDCRFRMVGEGTCHLGNVTLLDTSCYAVSSVTFPTYFLKEGDPGGEIQMELDLLLFAGRIAPHFHIATRFVGSEPLCRTTAAYNAAMHRLLPPLGVEVRELQRKERLGAAISASRVRELLFRGEIEGVAELVPESTLEFLLSGEGRKIWDKGERR
;
A
#
# COMPACT_ATOMS: atom_id res chain seq x y z
N MET A 1 12.82 -15.00 27.52
CA MET A 1 12.90 -13.53 27.35
C MET A 1 13.31 -13.27 25.91
N VAL A 2 12.57 -12.39 25.23
CA VAL A 2 12.91 -11.96 23.87
C VAL A 2 14.04 -10.94 23.94
N THR A 3 15.04 -11.06 23.07
CA THR A 3 16.20 -10.16 23.01
C THR A 3 16.44 -9.67 21.58
N SER A 4 17.03 -8.50 21.44
CA SER A 4 17.55 -8.02 20.15
C SER A 4 18.75 -8.85 19.69
N LEU A 5 18.80 -9.14 18.39
CA LEU A 5 19.85 -9.91 17.74
C LEU A 5 20.78 -8.93 17.01
N LEU A 6 21.92 -8.61 17.64
CA LEU A 6 22.80 -7.51 17.20
C LEU A 6 24.21 -7.97 16.85
N SER A 7 24.69 -9.05 17.49
CA SER A 7 26.04 -9.54 17.26
C SER A 7 26.14 -10.35 15.97
N SER A 8 27.36 -10.50 15.45
CA SER A 8 27.60 -11.36 14.27
C SER A 8 27.21 -12.81 14.52
N ASP A 9 27.26 -13.30 15.77
CA ASP A 9 26.79 -14.64 16.10
C ASP A 9 25.26 -14.74 16.07
N ASP A 10 24.56 -13.74 16.63
CA ASP A 10 23.10 -13.68 16.60
C ASP A 10 22.58 -13.67 15.16
N LEU A 11 23.19 -12.86 14.29
CA LEU A 11 22.81 -12.76 12.87
C LEU A 11 23.04 -14.07 12.13
N ARG A 12 24.09 -14.82 12.45
CA ARG A 12 24.32 -16.16 11.89
C ARG A 12 23.26 -17.15 12.36
N GLN A 13 22.95 -17.17 13.66
CA GLN A 13 21.91 -18.07 14.20
C GLN A 13 20.52 -17.71 13.66
N ALA A 14 20.20 -16.43 13.52
CA ALA A 14 18.97 -15.95 12.92
C ALA A 14 18.82 -16.42 11.48
N ARG A 15 19.86 -16.23 10.66
CA ARG A 15 19.88 -16.71 9.28
C ARG A 15 19.67 -18.21 9.21
N ALA A 16 20.41 -18.98 10.00
CA ALA A 16 20.30 -20.45 10.02
C ALA A 16 18.88 -20.90 10.37
N LEU A 17 18.28 -20.34 11.43
CA LEU A 17 16.93 -20.73 11.86
C LEU A 17 15.85 -20.35 10.83
N VAL A 18 15.97 -19.19 10.19
CA VAL A 18 15.05 -18.75 9.12
C VAL A 18 15.14 -19.70 7.92
N GLU A 19 16.36 -20.00 7.47
CA GLU A 19 16.62 -20.87 6.31
C GLU A 19 16.24 -22.34 6.58
N GLU A 20 16.49 -22.86 7.78
CA GLU A 20 16.03 -24.19 8.23
C GLU A 20 14.51 -24.31 8.27
N SER A 21 13.80 -23.19 8.47
CA SER A 21 12.33 -23.13 8.45
C SER A 21 11.76 -23.01 7.03
N GLY A 22 12.60 -23.11 5.99
CA GLY A 22 12.19 -23.01 4.60
C GLY A 22 11.87 -21.59 4.14
N LEU A 23 12.37 -20.58 4.86
CA LEU A 23 12.23 -19.16 4.53
C LEU A 23 13.58 -18.59 4.08
N SER A 24 13.59 -17.53 3.29
CA SER A 24 14.81 -16.83 2.91
C SER A 24 15.17 -15.73 3.91
N TYR A 25 16.43 -15.65 4.33
CA TYR A 25 16.86 -14.54 5.17
C TYR A 25 16.98 -13.24 4.37
N GLU A 26 16.16 -12.24 4.70
CA GLU A 26 15.94 -11.02 3.90
C GLU A 26 16.21 -9.73 4.70
N PRO A 27 17.46 -9.23 4.79
CA PRO A 27 17.75 -7.88 5.28
C PRO A 27 17.39 -6.79 4.22
N PRO A 28 17.26 -5.50 4.58
CA PRO A 28 17.35 -4.93 5.93
C PRO A 28 16.07 -5.10 6.77
N CYS A 29 16.21 -4.97 8.07
CA CYS A 29 15.13 -4.90 9.05
C CYS A 29 15.37 -3.74 10.02
N ASP A 30 14.30 -3.24 10.64
CA ASP A 30 14.35 -2.19 11.65
C ASP A 30 14.53 -2.82 13.04
N ASP A 31 13.83 -3.94 13.28
CA ASP A 31 14.08 -4.85 14.40
C ASP A 31 14.42 -6.26 13.91
N LEU A 32 15.33 -6.90 14.64
CA LEU A 32 15.53 -8.34 14.62
C LEU A 32 15.61 -8.84 16.06
N VAL A 33 14.70 -9.72 16.45
CA VAL A 33 14.59 -10.24 17.81
C VAL A 33 14.48 -11.75 17.82
N GLY A 34 14.79 -12.35 18.97
CA GLY A 34 14.62 -13.79 19.13
C GLY A 34 14.73 -14.27 20.57
N ILE A 35 14.54 -15.57 20.74
CA ILE A 35 14.54 -16.25 22.04
C ILE A 35 15.61 -17.34 22.02
N PHE A 36 16.45 -17.37 23.05
CA PHE A 36 17.48 -18.38 23.23
C PHE A 36 17.10 -19.40 24.31
N LEU A 37 17.35 -20.68 24.03
CA LEU A 37 17.35 -21.76 25.01
C LEU A 37 18.70 -22.47 24.96
N SER A 38 19.37 -22.64 26.10
CA SER A 38 20.69 -23.28 26.18
C SER A 38 21.70 -22.73 25.16
N ARG A 39 21.72 -21.39 25.00
CA ARG A 39 22.55 -20.63 24.03
C ARG A 39 22.27 -20.89 22.54
N ARG A 40 21.19 -21.59 22.20
CA ARG A 40 20.72 -21.73 20.82
C ARG A 40 19.49 -20.88 20.59
N LEU A 41 19.45 -20.19 19.46
CA LEU A 41 18.27 -19.47 19.02
C LEU A 41 17.16 -20.48 18.67
N VAL A 42 16.00 -20.36 19.32
CA VAL A 42 14.86 -21.27 19.12
C VAL A 42 13.64 -20.59 18.51
N ALA A 43 13.59 -19.25 18.52
CA ALA A 43 12.59 -18.46 17.84
C ALA A 43 13.20 -17.14 17.36
N VAL A 44 12.76 -16.67 16.22
CA VAL A 44 13.25 -15.44 15.57
C VAL A 44 12.11 -14.73 14.87
N GLY A 45 12.20 -13.40 14.82
CA GLY A 45 11.31 -12.55 14.06
C GLY A 45 11.93 -11.20 13.78
N ALA A 46 11.49 -10.58 12.70
CA ALA A 46 11.94 -9.26 12.31
C ALA A 46 10.77 -8.35 11.95
N ARG A 47 11.03 -7.05 11.96
CA ARG A 47 10.08 -6.03 11.52
C ARG A 47 10.76 -5.08 10.53
N ARG A 48 10.00 -4.66 9.51
CA ARG A 48 10.36 -3.59 8.60
C ARG A 48 9.14 -2.69 8.40
N GLY A 49 9.17 -1.50 9.00
CA GLY A 49 8.02 -0.62 9.12
C GLY A 49 6.83 -1.35 9.73
N ARG A 50 5.75 -1.44 8.95
CA ARG A 50 4.49 -2.12 9.32
C ARG A 50 4.52 -3.63 9.10
N VAL A 51 5.57 -4.18 8.50
CA VAL A 51 5.60 -5.60 8.11
C VAL A 51 6.40 -6.41 9.11
N LEU A 52 5.77 -7.40 9.74
CA LEU A 52 6.47 -8.45 10.47
C LEU A 52 6.88 -9.54 9.50
N LYS A 53 8.14 -9.97 9.57
CA LYS A 53 8.78 -10.85 8.60
C LYS A 53 9.76 -11.82 9.27
N MET A 54 10.14 -12.87 8.54
CA MET A 54 11.12 -13.87 9.02
C MET A 54 10.73 -14.47 10.38
N LEU A 55 9.44 -14.71 10.58
CA LEU A 55 8.86 -15.29 11.77
C LEU A 55 9.06 -16.81 11.73
N ALA A 56 9.93 -17.34 12.59
CA ALA A 56 10.30 -18.75 12.60
C ALA A 56 10.52 -19.30 14.03
N VAL A 57 10.18 -20.56 14.23
CA VAL A 57 10.38 -21.31 15.48
C VAL A 57 11.00 -22.67 15.14
N ALA A 58 12.05 -23.03 15.87
CA ALA A 58 12.76 -24.29 15.71
C ALA A 58 11.81 -25.47 15.86
N GLN A 59 11.95 -26.50 15.03
CA GLN A 59 11.00 -27.60 14.89
C GLN A 59 10.62 -28.28 16.22
N GLY A 60 11.60 -28.50 17.11
CA GLY A 60 11.39 -29.10 18.42
C GLY A 60 10.64 -28.22 19.45
N HIS A 61 10.35 -26.97 19.09
CA HIS A 61 9.70 -25.98 19.95
C HIS A 61 8.44 -25.37 19.30
N GLN A 62 7.97 -25.92 18.17
CA GLN A 62 6.75 -25.47 17.50
C GLN A 62 5.50 -25.85 18.31
N GLY A 63 4.42 -25.08 18.12
CA GLY A 63 3.14 -25.29 18.82
C GLY A 63 3.07 -24.72 20.24
N GLY A 64 4.14 -24.07 20.73
CA GLY A 64 4.16 -23.34 22.00
C GLY A 64 3.91 -21.82 21.85
N SER A 65 4.23 -21.05 22.91
CA SER A 65 4.06 -19.59 22.99
C SER A 65 5.16 -18.78 22.32
N LEU A 66 6.27 -19.39 21.91
CA LEU A 66 7.46 -18.67 21.49
C LEU A 66 7.21 -17.69 20.33
N LEU A 67 6.37 -18.09 19.37
CA LEU A 67 6.02 -17.22 18.24
C LEU A 67 5.20 -16.01 18.70
N ASP A 68 4.27 -16.21 19.64
CA ASP A 68 3.45 -15.14 20.23
C ASP A 68 4.31 -14.13 21.00
N GLU A 69 5.29 -14.62 21.78
CA GLU A 69 6.24 -13.77 22.50
C GLU A 69 7.06 -12.90 21.54
N VAL A 70 7.56 -13.49 20.45
CA VAL A 70 8.29 -12.74 19.40
C VAL A 70 7.39 -11.71 18.71
N VAL A 71 6.17 -12.09 18.32
CA VAL A 71 5.21 -11.17 17.68
C VAL A 71 4.87 -10.02 18.62
N THR A 72 4.56 -10.31 19.88
CA THR A 72 4.20 -9.32 20.89
C THR A 72 5.33 -8.31 21.11
N GLU A 73 6.57 -8.78 21.19
CA GLU A 73 7.74 -7.89 21.29
C GLU A 73 7.87 -6.97 20.08
N LEU A 74 7.79 -7.52 18.86
CA LEU A 74 7.92 -6.73 17.63
C LEU A 74 6.81 -5.68 17.47
N VAL A 75 5.58 -6.06 17.80
CA VAL A 75 4.42 -5.15 17.81
C VAL A 75 4.61 -4.06 18.86
N GLY A 76 5.03 -4.44 20.08
CA GLY A 76 5.30 -3.51 21.17
C GLY A 76 6.34 -2.44 20.80
N ARG A 77 7.45 -2.85 20.18
CA ARG A 77 8.47 -1.93 19.67
C ARG A 77 7.95 -1.01 18.58
N GLY A 78 7.19 -1.56 17.63
CA GLY A 78 6.58 -0.75 16.58
C GLY A 78 5.63 0.31 17.14
N PHE A 79 4.83 -0.02 18.16
CA PHE A 79 3.98 0.97 18.83
C PHE A 79 4.79 2.08 19.51
N GLN A 80 5.94 1.75 20.13
CA GLN A 80 6.84 2.74 20.72
C GLN A 80 7.44 3.69 19.67
N GLU A 81 7.59 3.23 18.42
CA GLU A 81 8.01 4.04 17.27
C GLU A 81 6.85 4.78 16.58
N GLY A 82 5.63 4.70 17.10
CA GLY A 82 4.45 5.37 16.54
C GLY A 82 3.79 4.63 15.36
N ILE A 83 4.13 3.36 15.13
CA ILE A 83 3.45 2.52 14.12
C ILE A 83 2.17 1.95 14.73
N ASP A 84 1.05 2.11 14.04
CA ASP A 84 -0.29 1.79 14.55
C ASP A 84 -0.96 0.56 13.93
N SER A 85 -0.38 -0.01 12.87
CA SER A 85 -0.86 -1.24 12.22
C SER A 85 0.30 -2.12 11.79
N PHE A 86 0.11 -3.44 11.89
CA PHE A 86 1.10 -4.43 11.51
C PHE A 86 0.52 -5.50 10.59
N PHE A 87 1.31 -5.95 9.63
CA PHE A 87 0.94 -6.93 8.63
C PHE A 87 1.93 -8.07 8.59
N ILE A 88 1.43 -9.24 8.23
CA ILE A 88 2.24 -10.38 7.81
C ILE A 88 1.83 -10.80 6.41
N PHE A 89 2.82 -11.31 5.68
CA PHE A 89 2.61 -12.02 4.43
C PHE A 89 3.15 -13.43 4.63
N THR A 90 2.34 -14.42 4.29
CA THR A 90 2.70 -15.82 4.52
C THR A 90 2.11 -16.73 3.45
N ALA A 91 2.53 -17.99 3.42
CA ALA A 91 1.89 -18.99 2.58
C ALA A 91 0.44 -19.22 3.06
N PRO A 92 -0.56 -19.39 2.16
CA PRO A 92 -1.97 -19.53 2.56
C PRO A 92 -2.23 -20.63 3.60
N GLY A 93 -1.50 -21.76 3.52
CA GLY A 93 -1.60 -22.85 4.49
C GLY A 93 -1.20 -22.48 5.93
N GLN A 94 -0.46 -21.38 6.12
CA GLN A 94 -0.01 -20.91 7.44
C GLN A 94 -0.94 -19.85 8.03
N ALA A 95 -1.92 -19.33 7.28
CA ALA A 95 -2.79 -18.23 7.72
C ALA A 95 -3.51 -18.57 9.05
N THR A 96 -4.10 -19.76 9.16
CA THR A 96 -4.83 -20.20 10.37
C THR A 96 -3.95 -20.27 11.62
N SER A 97 -2.65 -20.52 11.47
CA SER A 97 -1.72 -20.49 12.61
C SER A 97 -1.54 -19.06 13.14
N PHE A 98 -1.50 -18.07 12.26
CA PHE A 98 -1.40 -16.67 12.65
C PHE A 98 -2.73 -16.09 13.14
N GLU A 99 -3.87 -16.58 12.67
CA GLU A 99 -5.18 -16.16 13.21
C GLU A 99 -5.31 -16.41 14.71
N ARG A 100 -4.64 -17.45 15.23
CA ARG A 100 -4.54 -17.73 16.68
C ARG A 100 -3.68 -16.72 17.45
N LEU A 101 -2.86 -15.94 16.74
CA LEU A 101 -1.96 -14.90 17.28
C LEU A 101 -2.54 -13.50 17.07
N ASN A 102 -3.88 -13.38 17.12
CA ASN A 102 -4.59 -12.11 16.96
C ASN A 102 -4.41 -11.46 15.56
N PHE A 103 -4.08 -12.25 14.54
CA PHE A 103 -4.11 -11.77 13.16
C PHE A 103 -5.48 -12.02 12.52
N ASN A 104 -5.90 -11.11 11.66
CA ASN A 104 -7.09 -11.24 10.85
C ASN A 104 -6.69 -11.39 9.38
N LEU A 105 -7.14 -12.46 8.72
CA LEU A 105 -6.96 -12.62 7.28
C LEU A 105 -7.66 -11.46 6.55
N LEU A 106 -6.90 -10.76 5.71
CA LEU A 106 -7.39 -9.64 4.91
C LEU A 106 -7.67 -10.05 3.46
N ALA A 107 -6.71 -10.76 2.85
CA ALA A 107 -6.80 -11.27 1.48
C ALA A 107 -5.90 -12.51 1.32
N SER A 108 -6.25 -13.40 0.40
CA SER A 108 -5.43 -14.58 0.07
C SER A 108 -5.48 -14.87 -1.42
N THR A 109 -4.31 -15.14 -2.00
CA THR A 109 -4.13 -15.72 -3.33
C THR A 109 -3.78 -17.20 -3.20
N GLY A 110 -3.52 -17.89 -4.33
CA GLY A 110 -2.99 -19.25 -4.30
C GLY A 110 -1.55 -19.36 -3.76
N LYS A 111 -0.80 -18.24 -3.70
CA LYS A 111 0.62 -18.23 -3.28
C LYS A 111 0.89 -17.47 -1.99
N SER A 112 0.04 -16.52 -1.61
CA SER A 112 0.25 -15.68 -0.42
C SER A 112 -1.04 -15.30 0.27
N ALA A 113 -0.99 -15.14 1.58
CA ALA A 113 -2.03 -14.57 2.42
C ALA A 113 -1.50 -13.32 3.12
N LEU A 114 -2.29 -12.24 3.08
CA LEU A 114 -2.08 -11.02 3.84
C LEU A 114 -2.95 -11.06 5.09
N LEU A 115 -2.34 -10.90 6.25
CA LEU A 115 -3.05 -10.77 7.52
C LEU A 115 -2.61 -9.51 8.26
N GLU A 116 -3.53 -8.94 9.06
CA GLU A 116 -3.31 -7.76 9.89
C GLU A 116 -3.38 -8.12 11.37
N TYR A 117 -2.47 -7.59 12.18
CA TYR A 117 -2.52 -7.74 13.64
C TYR A 117 -3.61 -6.85 14.23
N GLY A 118 -4.54 -7.45 14.98
CA GLY A 118 -5.70 -6.78 15.55
C GLY A 118 -6.70 -6.32 14.49
N ASP A 119 -7.49 -5.30 14.82
CA ASP A 119 -8.69 -4.92 14.05
C ASP A 119 -8.55 -3.59 13.29
N GLY A 120 -7.36 -3.33 12.73
CA GLY A 120 -7.06 -2.06 12.05
C GLY A 120 -8.07 -1.73 10.94
N LEU A 121 -8.30 -2.67 10.02
CA LEU A 121 -9.15 -2.45 8.86
C LEU A 121 -10.60 -2.21 9.29
N ARG A 122 -11.09 -2.96 10.28
CA ARG A 122 -12.44 -2.76 10.81
C ARG A 122 -12.58 -1.37 11.42
N ARG A 123 -11.58 -0.89 12.17
CA ARG A 123 -11.57 0.47 12.74
C ARG A 123 -11.50 1.55 11.66
N TYR A 124 -10.70 1.33 10.62
CA TYR A 124 -10.62 2.23 9.46
C TYR A 124 -11.96 2.35 8.75
N LEU A 125 -12.59 1.22 8.41
CA LEU A 125 -13.89 1.20 7.76
C LEU A 125 -14.96 1.87 8.64
N ALA A 126 -15.02 1.53 9.93
CA ALA A 126 -15.95 2.16 10.89
C ALA A 126 -15.77 3.67 11.01
N ARG A 127 -14.53 4.18 10.96
CA ARG A 127 -14.24 5.62 10.98
C ARG A 127 -14.83 6.35 9.78
N HIS A 128 -14.88 5.70 8.62
CA HIS A 128 -15.38 6.27 7.37
C HIS A 128 -16.88 5.99 7.13
N GLN A 129 -17.54 5.23 8.01
CA GLN A 129 -18.97 4.96 7.94
C GLN A 129 -19.85 6.22 7.82
N PRO A 130 -19.58 7.35 8.53
CA PRO A 130 -20.38 8.57 8.39
C PRO A 130 -20.27 9.23 6.99
N GLN A 131 -19.23 8.90 6.24
CA GLN A 131 -19.02 9.42 4.88
C GLN A 131 -19.67 8.53 3.81
N MET A 132 -20.24 7.39 4.20
CA MET A 132 -20.96 6.54 3.27
C MET A 132 -22.16 7.26 2.67
N ARG A 133 -22.50 6.88 1.44
CA ARG A 133 -23.69 7.32 0.71
C ARG A 133 -24.54 6.11 0.33
N PRO A 134 -25.87 6.27 0.32
CA PRO A 134 -26.76 5.24 -0.20
C PRO A 134 -26.53 5.04 -1.70
N GLY A 135 -27.03 3.93 -2.23
CA GLY A 135 -26.92 3.61 -3.66
C GLY A 135 -25.61 2.94 -4.04
N VAL A 136 -25.46 2.71 -5.34
CA VAL A 136 -24.29 2.06 -5.93
C VAL A 136 -23.22 3.12 -6.22
N SER A 137 -22.03 2.91 -5.68
CA SER A 137 -20.93 3.87 -5.79
C SER A 137 -19.85 3.41 -6.78
N GLY A 138 -19.09 4.38 -7.28
CA GLY A 138 -17.85 4.17 -7.98
C GLY A 138 -16.63 4.43 -7.08
N ALA A 139 -15.45 4.00 -7.52
CA ALA A 139 -14.21 4.39 -6.88
C ALA A 139 -13.06 4.66 -7.85
N VAL A 140 -12.24 5.65 -7.49
CA VAL A 140 -10.91 5.90 -8.03
C VAL A 140 -9.91 5.78 -6.88
N VAL A 141 -8.78 5.10 -7.07
CA VAL A 141 -7.62 5.21 -6.15
C VAL A 141 -6.51 5.80 -6.98
N ALA A 142 -5.92 6.88 -6.50
CA ALA A 142 -4.89 7.60 -7.22
C ALA A 142 -3.80 8.09 -6.26
N ASN A 143 -2.56 8.09 -6.72
CA ASN A 143 -1.45 8.62 -5.95
C ASN A 143 -1.34 10.15 -6.05
N CYS A 144 -1.62 10.74 -7.22
CA CYS A 144 -1.65 12.19 -7.42
C CYS A 144 -0.35 12.91 -6.99
N ASN A 145 0.79 12.51 -7.56
CA ASN A 145 2.13 13.01 -7.19
C ASN A 145 2.80 13.82 -8.32
N PRO A 146 2.34 15.04 -8.68
CA PRO A 146 1.23 15.80 -8.09
C PRO A 146 -0.13 15.53 -8.76
N PHE A 147 -1.18 16.21 -8.32
CA PHE A 147 -2.49 16.21 -8.96
C PHE A 147 -2.43 16.92 -10.34
N THR A 148 -3.02 16.34 -11.39
CA THR A 148 -2.86 16.82 -12.77
C THR A 148 -4.21 16.99 -13.45
N LEU A 149 -4.26 17.65 -14.60
CA LEU A 149 -5.47 17.74 -15.42
C LEU A 149 -5.93 16.36 -15.92
N GLY A 150 -5.00 15.40 -16.04
CA GLY A 150 -5.32 14.00 -16.35
C GLY A 150 -6.06 13.31 -15.20
N HIS A 151 -5.62 13.53 -13.95
CA HIS A 151 -6.35 13.04 -12.77
C HIS A 151 -7.74 13.70 -12.67
N ARG A 152 -7.80 15.03 -12.80
CA ARG A 152 -9.07 15.78 -12.76
C ARG A 152 -10.05 15.26 -13.79
N TYR A 153 -9.62 15.07 -15.03
CA TYR A 153 -10.45 14.49 -16.09
C TYR A 153 -10.97 13.09 -15.74
N LEU A 154 -10.10 12.17 -15.28
CA LEU A 154 -10.52 10.83 -14.87
C LEU A 154 -11.62 10.89 -13.80
N ILE A 155 -11.44 11.77 -12.80
CA ILE A 155 -12.36 11.92 -11.67
C ILE A 155 -13.68 12.54 -12.13
N GLU A 156 -13.65 13.57 -12.97
CA GLU A 156 -14.86 14.21 -13.53
C GLU A 156 -15.69 13.20 -14.34
N GLN A 157 -15.04 12.41 -15.20
CA GLN A 157 -15.72 11.39 -16.01
C GLN A 157 -16.27 10.24 -15.15
N ALA A 158 -15.50 9.80 -14.15
CA ALA A 158 -15.96 8.78 -13.20
C ALA A 158 -17.16 9.27 -12.39
N ALA A 159 -17.08 10.49 -11.84
CA ALA A 159 -18.13 11.10 -11.03
C ALA A 159 -19.42 11.33 -11.84
N ALA A 160 -19.33 11.66 -13.13
CA ALA A 160 -20.48 11.78 -14.01
C ALA A 160 -21.17 10.43 -14.31
N SER A 161 -20.49 9.31 -14.07
CA SER A 161 -20.97 7.96 -14.42
C SER A 161 -21.61 7.20 -13.26
N VAL A 162 -21.64 7.77 -12.05
CA VAL A 162 -22.13 7.12 -10.82
C VAL A 162 -22.89 8.11 -9.94
N GLU A 163 -23.76 7.58 -9.07
CA GLU A 163 -24.46 8.40 -8.07
C GLU A 163 -23.48 9.04 -7.08
N HIS A 164 -22.48 8.27 -6.65
CA HIS A 164 -21.43 8.74 -5.75
C HIS A 164 -20.07 8.13 -6.09
N LEU A 165 -19.02 8.95 -6.03
CA LEU A 165 -17.65 8.52 -6.27
C LEU A 165 -16.80 8.65 -5.00
N TYR A 166 -16.23 7.54 -4.54
CA TYR A 166 -15.16 7.59 -3.53
C TYR A 166 -13.81 7.75 -4.21
N LEU A 167 -13.14 8.85 -3.92
CA LEU A 167 -11.80 9.14 -4.38
C LEU A 167 -10.80 8.85 -3.27
N PHE A 168 -10.08 7.74 -3.38
CA PHE A 168 -9.06 7.36 -2.42
C PHE A 168 -7.68 7.88 -2.86
N VAL A 169 -7.04 8.68 -2.00
CA VAL A 169 -5.66 9.12 -2.20
C VAL A 169 -4.73 8.14 -1.51
N VAL A 170 -3.79 7.56 -2.25
CA VAL A 170 -2.81 6.61 -1.69
C VAL A 170 -1.95 7.30 -0.64
N ARG A 171 -1.98 6.81 0.59
CA ARG A 171 -1.06 7.23 1.65
C ARG A 171 0.25 6.48 1.49
N GLU A 172 1.29 7.20 1.08
CA GLU A 172 2.64 6.68 0.87
C GLU A 172 3.68 7.80 0.97
N GLU A 173 4.85 7.46 1.50
CA GLU A 173 5.91 8.42 1.89
C GLU A 173 7.08 8.46 0.89
N LYS A 174 7.05 7.67 -0.19
CA LYS A 174 8.13 7.65 -1.21
C LYS A 174 7.87 8.62 -2.36
N SER A 175 6.67 9.20 -2.42
CA SER A 175 6.32 10.24 -3.37
C SER A 175 7.19 11.50 -3.21
N LEU A 176 7.33 12.27 -4.30
CA LEU A 176 8.01 13.57 -4.27
C LEU A 176 7.23 14.54 -3.38
N PHE A 177 5.91 14.62 -3.60
CA PHE A 177 5.02 15.40 -2.77
C PHE A 177 4.53 14.57 -1.57
N PRO A 178 4.67 15.08 -0.34
CA PRO A 178 4.15 14.44 0.87
C PRO A 178 2.65 14.17 0.78
N PHE A 179 2.17 13.16 1.50
CA PHE A 179 0.76 12.77 1.47
C PHE A 179 -0.20 13.94 1.73
N ASP A 180 0.02 14.73 2.79
CA ASP A 180 -0.88 15.83 3.15
C ASP A 180 -0.96 16.89 2.04
N CYS A 181 0.15 17.17 1.36
CA CYS A 181 0.18 18.05 0.20
C CYS A 181 -0.65 17.48 -0.95
N ARG A 182 -0.48 16.19 -1.27
CA ARG A 182 -1.25 15.51 -2.33
C ARG A 182 -2.74 15.49 -2.01
N PHE A 183 -3.10 15.17 -0.78
CA PHE A 183 -4.48 15.16 -0.32
C PHE A 183 -5.14 16.53 -0.47
N ARG A 184 -4.45 17.61 -0.08
CA ARG A 184 -4.91 18.99 -0.29
C ARG A 184 -5.09 19.33 -1.77
N MET A 185 -4.07 19.07 -2.61
CA MET A 185 -4.14 19.34 -4.05
C MET A 185 -5.31 18.62 -4.72
N VAL A 186 -5.59 17.38 -4.32
CA VAL A 186 -6.74 16.62 -4.82
C VAL A 186 -8.04 17.26 -4.37
N GLY A 187 -8.19 17.56 -3.07
CA GLY A 187 -9.40 18.18 -2.53
C GLY A 187 -9.74 19.52 -3.17
N GLU A 188 -8.75 20.40 -3.35
CA GLU A 188 -8.93 21.68 -4.03
C GLU A 188 -9.24 21.47 -5.52
N GLY A 189 -8.59 20.50 -6.17
CA GLY A 189 -8.78 20.18 -7.58
C GLY A 189 -10.10 19.49 -7.92
N THR A 190 -10.86 19.00 -6.91
CA THR A 190 -12.15 18.31 -7.09
C THR A 190 -13.29 18.93 -6.28
N CYS A 191 -13.09 20.11 -5.66
CA CYS A 191 -14.08 20.73 -4.78
C CYS A 191 -15.40 21.11 -5.47
N HIS A 192 -15.38 21.30 -6.80
CA HIS A 192 -16.56 21.59 -7.61
C HIS A 192 -17.48 20.38 -7.83
N LEU A 193 -17.03 19.17 -7.47
CA LEU A 193 -17.78 17.92 -7.66
C LEU A 193 -18.59 17.58 -6.41
N GLY A 194 -19.89 17.87 -6.46
CA GLY A 194 -20.80 17.67 -5.31
C GLY A 194 -21.07 16.21 -4.92
N ASN A 195 -20.74 15.23 -5.78
CA ASN A 195 -20.95 13.81 -5.54
C ASN A 195 -19.65 13.01 -5.34
N VAL A 196 -18.55 13.68 -4.98
CA VAL A 196 -17.26 13.05 -4.69
C VAL A 196 -16.95 13.12 -3.19
N THR A 197 -16.61 11.98 -2.59
CA THR A 197 -16.03 11.92 -1.24
C THR A 197 -14.54 11.60 -1.34
N LEU A 198 -13.71 12.51 -0.84
CA LEU A 198 -12.27 12.32 -0.74
C LEU A 198 -11.92 11.53 0.53
N LEU A 199 -11.18 10.43 0.37
CA LEU A 199 -10.72 9.55 1.44
C LEU A 199 -9.23 9.26 1.28
N ASP A 200 -8.55 8.87 2.35
CA ASP A 200 -7.20 8.32 2.28
C ASP A 200 -7.22 6.80 2.38
N THR A 201 -6.25 6.11 1.79
CA THR A 201 -6.20 4.64 1.84
C THR A 201 -5.73 4.08 3.17
N SER A 202 -5.27 4.93 4.10
CA SER A 202 -4.44 4.52 5.24
C SER A 202 -3.33 3.57 4.76
N CYS A 203 -3.11 2.46 5.44
CA CYS A 203 -2.20 1.39 5.05
C CYS A 203 -2.82 0.29 4.17
N TYR A 204 -4.04 0.47 3.64
CA TYR A 204 -4.79 -0.57 2.90
C TYR A 204 -4.69 -0.48 1.38
N ALA A 205 -3.85 0.41 0.86
CA ALA A 205 -3.30 0.29 -0.49
C ALA A 205 -2.00 -0.50 -0.41
N VAL A 206 -2.10 -1.83 -0.41
CA VAL A 206 -1.00 -2.77 -0.13
C VAL A 206 0.13 -2.64 -1.15
N SER A 207 -0.18 -2.20 -2.36
CA SER A 207 0.81 -1.88 -3.40
C SER A 207 1.82 -0.80 -2.99
N SER A 208 1.53 0.03 -1.96
CA SER A 208 2.48 1.02 -1.43
C SER A 208 3.36 0.51 -0.27
N VAL A 209 3.04 -0.66 0.29
CA VAL A 209 3.78 -1.29 1.39
C VAL A 209 4.97 -2.08 0.83
N THR A 210 6.07 -2.21 1.59
CA THR A 210 7.15 -3.13 1.22
C THR A 210 6.66 -4.57 1.31
N PHE A 211 6.42 -5.21 0.17
CA PHE A 211 6.04 -6.62 0.10
C PHE A 211 7.28 -7.51 0.34
N PRO A 212 7.29 -8.31 1.41
CA PRO A 212 8.40 -9.22 1.66
C PRO A 212 8.31 -10.44 0.75
N THR A 213 9.46 -10.97 0.33
CA THR A 213 9.55 -12.15 -0.54
C THR A 213 10.12 -13.37 0.15
N TYR A 214 10.50 -13.26 1.43
CA TYR A 214 11.17 -14.33 2.20
C TYR A 214 10.42 -15.66 2.26
N PHE A 215 9.10 -15.67 2.07
CA PHE A 215 8.26 -16.88 2.11
C PHE A 215 7.94 -17.44 0.72
N LEU A 216 8.37 -16.75 -0.35
CA LEU A 216 8.14 -17.16 -1.73
C LEU A 216 9.26 -18.09 -2.22
N LYS A 217 8.96 -18.88 -3.26
CA LYS A 217 9.96 -19.72 -3.92
C LYS A 217 10.75 -18.90 -4.94
N GLU A 218 11.96 -19.35 -5.25
CA GLU A 218 12.78 -18.74 -6.29
C GLU A 218 12.03 -18.73 -7.64
N GLY A 219 11.98 -17.57 -8.29
CA GLY A 219 11.23 -17.36 -9.53
C GLY A 219 9.76 -16.94 -9.36
N ASP A 220 9.23 -16.88 -8.14
CA ASP A 220 7.87 -16.36 -7.92
C ASP A 220 7.77 -14.85 -8.22
N PRO A 221 6.70 -14.40 -8.90
CA PRO A 221 6.56 -13.00 -9.28
C PRO A 221 6.02 -12.17 -8.10
N GLY A 222 6.89 -11.82 -7.15
CA GLY A 222 6.51 -11.10 -5.92
C GLY A 222 5.70 -9.82 -6.17
N GLY A 223 6.07 -9.05 -7.20
CA GLY A 223 5.32 -7.86 -7.61
C GLY A 223 3.89 -8.18 -8.05
N GLU A 224 3.68 -9.25 -8.82
CA GLU A 224 2.33 -9.67 -9.23
C GLU A 224 1.50 -10.12 -8.04
N ILE A 225 2.06 -10.93 -7.15
CA ILE A 225 1.38 -11.42 -5.94
C ILE A 225 0.95 -10.23 -5.06
N GLN A 226 1.80 -9.21 -4.90
CA GLN A 226 1.45 -7.99 -4.18
C GLN A 226 0.26 -7.28 -4.82
N MET A 227 0.26 -7.12 -6.15
CA MET A 227 -0.84 -6.50 -6.89
C MET A 227 -2.14 -7.29 -6.72
N GLU A 228 -2.10 -8.62 -6.77
CA GLU A 228 -3.27 -9.47 -6.56
C GLU A 228 -3.83 -9.30 -5.14
N LEU A 229 -2.99 -9.35 -4.11
CA LEU A 229 -3.43 -9.15 -2.72
C LEU A 229 -4.09 -7.79 -2.49
N ASP A 230 -3.53 -6.73 -3.09
CA ASP A 230 -4.09 -5.37 -3.03
C ASP A 230 -5.50 -5.32 -3.64
N LEU A 231 -5.69 -5.93 -4.81
CA LEU A 231 -6.98 -5.97 -5.50
C LEU A 231 -8.01 -6.85 -4.78
N LEU A 232 -7.58 -7.98 -4.23
CA LEU A 232 -8.44 -8.85 -3.43
C LEU A 232 -8.85 -8.20 -2.12
N LEU A 233 -7.95 -7.46 -1.46
CA LEU A 233 -8.29 -6.67 -0.29
C LEU A 233 -9.35 -5.61 -0.64
N PHE A 234 -9.13 -4.88 -1.73
CA PHE A 234 -10.07 -3.88 -2.19
C PHE A 234 -11.44 -4.51 -2.47
N ALA A 235 -11.51 -5.54 -3.32
CA ALA A 235 -12.77 -6.18 -3.71
C ALA A 235 -13.48 -6.90 -2.55
N GLY A 236 -12.73 -7.56 -1.66
CA GLY A 236 -13.29 -8.36 -0.59
C GLY A 236 -13.68 -7.57 0.66
N ARG A 237 -13.09 -6.39 0.89
CA ARG A 237 -13.26 -5.65 2.15
C ARG A 237 -13.64 -4.19 1.98
N ILE A 238 -13.00 -3.47 1.05
CA ILE A 238 -13.22 -2.04 0.87
C ILE A 238 -14.48 -1.81 0.01
N ALA A 239 -14.54 -2.42 -1.16
CA ALA A 239 -15.63 -2.24 -2.12
C ALA A 239 -17.01 -2.59 -1.52
N PRO A 240 -17.19 -3.72 -0.81
CA PRO A 240 -18.48 -4.06 -0.21
C PRO A 240 -18.87 -3.07 0.90
N HIS A 241 -17.91 -2.60 1.70
CA HIS A 241 -18.18 -1.65 2.77
C HIS A 241 -18.72 -0.32 2.24
N PHE A 242 -18.18 0.16 1.12
CA PHE A 242 -18.59 1.43 0.50
C PHE A 242 -19.63 1.26 -0.63
N HIS A 243 -20.19 0.05 -0.81
CA HIS A 243 -21.11 -0.29 -1.92
C HIS A 243 -20.54 0.08 -3.30
N ILE A 244 -19.24 -0.10 -3.50
CA ILE A 244 -18.55 0.20 -4.76
C ILE A 244 -18.80 -0.94 -5.74
N ALA A 245 -19.52 -0.67 -6.83
CA ALA A 245 -19.70 -1.64 -7.91
C ALA A 245 -18.79 -1.38 -9.11
N THR A 246 -18.20 -0.18 -9.23
CA THR A 246 -17.35 0.17 -10.37
C THR A 246 -16.03 0.79 -9.93
N ARG A 247 -14.94 0.27 -10.46
CA ARG A 247 -13.58 0.77 -10.31
C ARG A 247 -13.16 1.51 -11.58
N PHE A 248 -12.89 2.81 -11.46
CA PHE A 248 -12.47 3.65 -12.58
C PHE A 248 -10.95 3.81 -12.61
N VAL A 249 -10.36 3.62 -13.78
CA VAL A 249 -8.91 3.74 -14.00
C VAL A 249 -8.63 4.46 -15.31
N GLY A 250 -7.51 5.20 -15.36
CA GLY A 250 -7.03 5.77 -16.62
C GLY A 250 -6.20 4.75 -17.38
N SER A 251 -6.24 4.80 -18.71
CA SER A 251 -5.31 4.03 -19.54
C SER A 251 -3.86 4.47 -19.28
N GLU A 252 -2.94 3.52 -19.23
CA GLU A 252 -1.52 3.78 -18.95
C GLU A 252 -0.61 2.90 -19.82
N PRO A 253 -0.43 3.25 -21.10
CA PRO A 253 0.41 2.47 -22.00
C PRO A 253 1.92 2.70 -21.78
N LEU A 254 2.31 3.74 -21.04
CA LEU A 254 3.71 4.15 -20.90
C LEU A 254 4.40 3.55 -19.66
N CYS A 255 3.63 3.18 -18.63
CA CYS A 255 4.16 2.53 -17.43
C CYS A 255 3.79 1.05 -17.41
N ARG A 256 4.79 0.18 -17.62
CA ARG A 256 4.60 -1.29 -17.61
C ARG A 256 3.96 -1.80 -16.31
N THR A 257 4.37 -1.26 -15.16
CA THR A 257 3.82 -1.66 -13.86
C THR A 257 2.34 -1.29 -13.74
N THR A 258 1.96 -0.07 -14.11
CA THR A 258 0.56 0.35 -14.08
C THR A 258 -0.28 -0.40 -15.12
N ALA A 259 0.26 -0.67 -16.31
CA ALA A 259 -0.41 -1.49 -17.32
C ALA A 259 -0.67 -2.91 -16.80
N ALA A 260 0.30 -3.52 -16.12
CA ALA A 260 0.15 -4.82 -15.49
C ALA A 260 -0.91 -4.79 -14.37
N TYR A 261 -0.93 -3.72 -13.57
CA TYR A 261 -1.95 -3.52 -12.54
C TYR A 261 -3.35 -3.35 -13.14
N ASN A 262 -3.51 -2.58 -14.23
CA ASN A 262 -4.77 -2.46 -14.98
C ASN A 262 -5.24 -3.81 -15.53
N ALA A 263 -4.33 -4.59 -16.13
CA ALA A 263 -4.65 -5.93 -16.61
C ALA A 263 -5.09 -6.86 -15.46
N ALA A 264 -4.43 -6.80 -14.31
CA ALA A 264 -4.81 -7.55 -13.12
C ALA A 264 -6.19 -7.13 -12.60
N MET A 265 -6.51 -5.83 -12.59
CA MET A 265 -7.85 -5.32 -12.24
C MET A 265 -8.94 -5.93 -13.10
N HIS A 266 -8.80 -5.86 -14.43
CA HIS A 266 -9.78 -6.42 -15.37
C HIS A 266 -9.98 -7.93 -15.19
N ARG A 267 -8.92 -8.65 -14.79
CA ARG A 267 -8.98 -10.09 -14.54
C ARG A 267 -9.63 -10.44 -13.20
N LEU A 268 -9.31 -9.69 -12.13
CA LEU A 268 -9.62 -10.10 -10.74
C LEU A 268 -10.88 -9.46 -10.17
N LEU A 269 -11.19 -8.21 -10.52
CA LEU A 269 -12.28 -7.46 -9.89
C LEU A 269 -13.69 -7.88 -10.39
N PRO A 270 -13.94 -8.09 -11.70
CA PRO A 270 -15.28 -8.42 -12.17
C PRO A 270 -15.87 -9.71 -11.59
N PRO A 271 -15.11 -10.83 -11.45
CA PRO A 271 -15.60 -12.04 -10.78
C PRO A 271 -16.00 -11.82 -9.31
N LEU A 272 -15.50 -10.76 -8.67
CA LEU A 272 -15.78 -10.39 -7.29
C LEU A 272 -16.88 -9.32 -7.16
N GLY A 273 -17.59 -9.02 -8.26
CA GLY A 273 -18.71 -8.08 -8.27
C GLY A 273 -18.32 -6.62 -8.46
N VAL A 274 -17.07 -6.33 -8.84
CA VAL A 274 -16.59 -4.97 -9.13
C VAL A 274 -16.24 -4.83 -10.60
N GLU A 275 -17.07 -4.11 -11.35
CA GLU A 275 -16.80 -3.75 -12.75
C GLU A 275 -15.55 -2.85 -12.84
N VAL A 276 -14.73 -3.02 -13.88
CA VAL A 276 -13.59 -2.13 -14.15
C VAL A 276 -13.88 -1.31 -15.39
N ARG A 277 -13.88 0.02 -15.24
CA ARG A 277 -14.03 0.96 -16.35
C ARG A 277 -12.73 1.70 -16.58
N GLU A 278 -12.10 1.40 -17.72
CA GLU A 278 -10.90 2.07 -18.16
C GLU A 278 -11.24 3.25 -19.07
N LEU A 279 -10.82 4.44 -18.69
CA LEU A 279 -11.05 5.68 -19.42
C LEU A 279 -9.80 6.08 -20.19
N GLN A 280 -9.99 6.44 -21.46
CA GLN A 280 -8.90 6.93 -22.29
C GLN A 280 -8.29 8.19 -21.69
N ARG A 281 -6.96 8.25 -21.65
CA ARG A 281 -6.25 9.39 -21.09
C ARG A 281 -6.53 10.67 -21.88
N LYS A 282 -6.62 11.78 -21.13
CA LYS A 282 -6.61 13.11 -21.71
C LYS A 282 -5.21 13.43 -22.24
N GLU A 283 -5.13 13.76 -23.51
CA GLU A 283 -3.92 14.22 -24.18
C GLU A 283 -3.91 15.75 -24.25
N ARG A 284 -2.71 16.34 -24.18
CA ARG A 284 -2.49 17.76 -24.46
C ARG A 284 -1.11 17.91 -25.09
N LEU A 285 -1.01 18.72 -26.15
CA LEU A 285 0.21 18.91 -26.94
C LEU A 285 0.77 17.58 -27.52
N GLY A 286 -0.11 16.69 -28.00
CA GLY A 286 0.28 15.43 -28.65
C GLY A 286 0.85 14.36 -27.71
N ALA A 287 0.73 14.53 -26.39
CA ALA A 287 1.17 13.55 -25.42
C ALA A 287 0.23 13.46 -24.21
N ALA A 288 0.22 12.29 -23.57
CA ALA A 288 -0.55 12.03 -22.36
C ALA A 288 -0.14 12.97 -21.21
N ILE A 289 -1.13 13.53 -20.51
CA ILE A 289 -0.89 14.28 -19.27
C ILE A 289 -0.52 13.29 -18.16
N SER A 290 0.72 13.34 -17.66
CA SER A 290 1.20 12.46 -16.59
C SER A 290 1.90 13.24 -15.48
N ALA A 291 1.78 12.73 -14.25
CA ALA A 291 2.43 13.33 -13.08
C ALA A 291 3.97 13.28 -13.18
N SER A 292 4.51 12.22 -13.80
CA SER A 292 5.95 12.09 -14.02
C SER A 292 6.50 13.19 -14.93
N ARG A 293 5.78 13.55 -15.99
CA ARG A 293 6.14 14.67 -16.87
C ARG A 293 6.09 16.01 -16.14
N VAL A 294 5.11 16.21 -15.26
CA VAL A 294 5.06 17.42 -14.41
C VAL A 294 6.31 17.55 -13.54
N ARG A 295 6.73 16.47 -12.88
CA ARG A 295 7.96 16.47 -12.06
C ARG A 295 9.22 16.75 -12.89
N GLU A 296 9.33 16.17 -14.08
CA GLU A 296 10.44 16.43 -15.00
C GLU A 296 10.52 17.91 -15.41
N LEU A 297 9.39 18.53 -15.77
CA LEU A 297 9.34 19.95 -16.14
C LEU A 297 9.64 20.87 -14.94
N LEU A 298 9.17 20.52 -13.74
CA LEU A 298 9.51 21.24 -12.52
C LEU A 298 11.03 21.27 -12.28
N PHE A 299 11.70 20.12 -12.39
CA PHE A 299 13.16 20.05 -12.23
C PHE A 299 13.93 20.77 -13.32
N ARG A 300 13.35 20.96 -14.51
CA ARG A 300 13.94 21.79 -15.58
C ARG A 300 13.64 23.28 -15.46
N GLY A 301 12.81 23.68 -14.49
CA GLY A 301 12.34 25.06 -14.35
C GLY A 301 11.36 25.50 -15.45
N GLU A 302 10.78 24.57 -16.20
CA GLU A 302 9.84 24.83 -17.30
C GLU A 302 8.41 25.08 -16.79
N ILE A 303 8.20 26.18 -16.06
CA ILE A 303 6.94 26.48 -15.37
C ILE A 303 5.74 26.62 -16.31
N GLU A 304 5.93 27.24 -17.48
CA GLU A 304 4.87 27.38 -18.48
C GLU A 304 4.35 25.99 -18.93
N GLY A 305 5.26 25.03 -19.13
CA GLY A 305 4.90 23.65 -19.46
C GLY A 305 4.16 22.95 -18.32
N VAL A 306 4.49 23.26 -17.06
CA VAL A 306 3.78 22.73 -15.89
C VAL A 306 2.34 23.24 -15.82
N ALA A 307 2.14 24.55 -16.05
CA ALA A 307 0.81 25.18 -16.04
C ALA A 307 -0.16 24.55 -17.05
N GLU A 308 0.37 24.03 -18.17
CA GLU A 308 -0.42 23.32 -19.17
C GLU A 308 -0.87 21.91 -18.71
N LEU A 309 -0.28 21.34 -17.67
CA LEU A 309 -0.53 19.94 -17.27
C LEU A 309 -1.31 19.80 -15.96
N VAL A 310 -1.45 20.87 -15.18
CA VAL A 310 -2.07 20.83 -13.85
C VAL A 310 -3.21 21.85 -13.71
N PRO A 311 -4.18 21.62 -12.82
CA PRO A 311 -5.15 22.63 -12.44
C PRO A 311 -4.49 23.86 -11.80
N GLU A 312 -5.17 25.00 -11.86
CA GLU A 312 -4.72 26.25 -11.25
C GLU A 312 -4.37 26.08 -9.76
N SER A 313 -5.22 25.42 -8.97
CA SER A 313 -4.95 25.13 -7.54
C SER A 313 -3.66 24.35 -7.32
N THR A 314 -3.39 23.34 -8.14
CA THR A 314 -2.11 22.62 -8.10
C THR A 314 -0.96 23.55 -8.47
N LEU A 315 -1.09 24.36 -9.52
CA LEU A 315 -0.04 25.28 -9.97
C LEU A 315 0.32 26.28 -8.87
N GLU A 316 -0.68 26.89 -8.23
CA GLU A 316 -0.50 27.79 -7.09
C GLU A 316 0.28 27.12 -5.96
N PHE A 317 -0.09 25.89 -5.58
CA PHE A 317 0.65 25.13 -4.59
C PHE A 317 2.10 24.86 -5.02
N LEU A 318 2.34 24.42 -6.25
CA LEU A 318 3.68 24.10 -6.77
C LEU A 318 4.62 25.31 -6.77
N LEU A 319 4.06 26.50 -7.02
CA LEU A 319 4.80 27.77 -7.07
C LEU A 319 4.92 28.45 -5.70
N SER A 320 4.15 28.02 -4.70
CA SER A 320 4.23 28.51 -3.32
C SER A 320 5.61 28.24 -2.69
N GLY A 321 5.91 28.95 -1.61
CA GLY A 321 7.14 28.71 -0.84
C GLY A 321 7.23 27.30 -0.24
N GLU A 322 6.10 26.63 0.00
CA GLU A 322 6.04 25.24 0.45
C GLU A 322 6.36 24.29 -0.70
N GLY A 323 5.66 24.44 -1.84
CA GLY A 323 5.85 23.60 -3.03
C GLY A 323 7.28 23.65 -3.55
N ARG A 324 7.86 24.84 -3.72
CA ARG A 324 9.26 25.03 -4.16
C ARG A 324 10.26 24.30 -3.27
N LYS A 325 10.13 24.41 -1.94
CA LYS A 325 10.99 23.70 -0.99
C LYS A 325 10.94 22.18 -1.16
N ILE A 326 9.81 21.62 -1.58
CA ILE A 326 9.65 20.18 -1.79
C ILE A 326 10.41 19.74 -3.05
N TRP A 327 10.14 20.36 -4.19
CA TRP A 327 10.73 19.91 -5.45
C TRP A 327 12.21 20.36 -5.62
N ASP A 328 12.64 21.48 -5.03
CA ASP A 328 14.08 21.86 -4.96
C ASP A 328 14.93 20.85 -4.14
N LYS A 329 14.32 20.21 -3.13
CA LYS A 329 14.97 19.14 -2.36
C LYS A 329 14.93 17.82 -3.11
N GLY A 330 13.87 17.58 -3.88
CA GLY A 330 13.71 16.38 -4.70
C GLY A 330 14.72 16.31 -5.84
N GLU A 331 15.09 17.44 -6.45
CA GLU A 331 16.13 17.50 -7.49
C GLU A 331 17.51 17.07 -6.97
N ARG A 332 17.78 17.26 -5.68
CA ARG A 332 19.07 16.98 -5.03
C ARG A 332 19.20 15.55 -4.48
N ARG A 333 18.19 14.70 -4.67
CA ARG A 333 18.16 13.30 -4.20
C ARG A 333 18.23 12.34 -5.38
#